data_AF-A0A3D3UP06-F1
#
_entry.id   AF-A0A3D3UP06-F1
#
_cell.length_a   1.000
_cell.length_b   1.000
_cell.length_c   1.000
_cell.angle_alpha   90.00
_cell.angle_beta   90.00
_cell.angle_gamma   90.00
#
_symmetry.space_group_name_H-M   'P 1'
#
loop_
_entity.id
_entity.type
_entity.pdbx_description
1 polymer ?
#
loop_
_entity_poly.entity_id
_entity_poly.type
_entity_poly.pdbx_seq_one_letter_code
_entity_poly.pdbx_strand_id
1 'polypeptide(L)'
;MHYLEEVKKWLGEFTEIFLLLVALGIIANILFGETVPFVGNVVPNLTALIADLGENGLVGLIALAVILYLFQRRRAFAQQQQ
;
A
#
# COMPACT_ATOMS: atom_id res chain seq x y z
N MET A 1 -19.48 -20.22 -1.41
CA MET A 1 -19.22 -18.82 -1.83
C MET A 1 -19.06 -17.86 -0.65
N HIS A 2 -19.73 -18.06 0.49
CA HIS A 2 -19.64 -17.19 1.67
C HIS A 2 -18.21 -17.02 2.27
N TYR A 3 -17.42 -18.09 2.34
CA TYR A 3 -16.06 -18.03 2.92
C TYR A 3 -15.10 -17.08 2.19
N LEU A 4 -15.19 -16.96 0.87
CA LEU A 4 -14.31 -16.08 0.10
C LEU A 4 -14.64 -14.60 0.34
N GLU A 5 -15.91 -14.28 0.58
CA GLU A 5 -16.35 -12.93 0.90
C GLU A 5 -15.90 -12.53 2.31
N GLU A 6 -16.01 -13.44 3.27
CA GLU A 6 -15.55 -13.24 4.65
C GLU A 6 -14.02 -13.02 4.70
N VAL A 7 -13.25 -13.85 3.97
CA VAL A 7 -11.79 -13.70 3.89
C VAL A 7 -11.39 -12.38 3.22
N LYS A 8 -12.08 -11.97 2.14
CA LYS A 8 -11.82 -10.68 1.49
C LYS A 8 -12.12 -9.51 2.40
N LYS A 9 -13.21 -9.58 3.17
CA LYS A 9 -13.57 -8.56 4.15
C LYS A 9 -12.51 -8.44 5.23
N TRP A 10 -12.12 -9.57 5.83
CA TRP A 10 -11.08 -9.63 6.86
C TRP A 10 -9.76 -9.05 6.34
N LEU A 11 -9.27 -9.50 5.18
CA LEU A 11 -8.04 -8.96 4.57
C LEU A 11 -8.12 -7.44 4.33
N GLY A 12 -9.29 -6.93 3.96
CA GLY A 12 -9.53 -5.49 3.81
C GLY A 12 -9.34 -4.73 5.13
N GLU A 13 -9.99 -5.21 6.20
CA GLU A 13 -9.90 -4.62 7.53
C GLU A 13 -8.46 -4.65 8.08
N PHE A 14 -7.75 -5.77 7.93
CA PHE A 14 -6.34 -5.85 8.33
C PHE A 14 -5.47 -4.88 7.53
N THR A 15 -5.65 -4.84 6.21
CA THR A 15 -4.88 -3.93 5.35
C THR A 15 -5.07 -2.47 5.79
N GLU A 16 -6.28 -2.07 6.17
CA GLU A 16 -6.55 -0.73 6.69
C GLU A 16 -5.77 -0.44 7.98
N ILE A 17 -5.76 -1.39 8.93
CA ILE A 17 -4.97 -1.27 10.16
C ILE A 17 -3.47 -1.15 9.83
N PHE A 18 -2.94 -1.98 8.93
CA PHE A 18 -1.54 -1.91 8.53
C PHE A 18 -1.19 -0.60 7.82
N LEU A 19 -2.10 -0.04 7.02
CA LEU A 19 -1.90 1.28 6.39
C LEU A 19 -1.81 2.40 7.44
N LEU A 20 -2.62 2.35 8.50
CA LEU A 20 -2.50 3.28 9.63
C LEU A 20 -1.14 3.11 10.34
N LEU A 21 -0.68 1.88 10.53
CA LEU A 21 0.63 1.60 11.12
C LEU A 21 1.78 2.13 10.24
N VAL A 22 1.67 2.02 8.92
CA VAL A 22 2.64 2.61 7.98
C VAL A 22 2.67 4.13 8.13
N ALA A 23 1.51 4.79 8.22
CA ALA A 23 1.45 6.24 8.42
C ALA A 23 2.11 6.66 9.74
N LEU A 24 1.84 5.94 10.83
CA LEU A 24 2.52 6.15 12.12
C LEU A 24 4.02 5.89 12.02
N GLY A 25 4.44 4.84 11.28
CA GLY A 25 5.83 4.51 11.06
C GLY A 25 6.59 5.59 10.30
N ILE A 26 5.97 6.21 9.28
CA ILE A 26 6.54 7.34 8.55
C ILE A 26 6.77 8.52 9.50
N ILE A 27 5.78 8.89 10.32
CA ILE A 27 5.90 9.99 11.27
C ILE A 27 7.00 9.70 12.30
N ALA A 28 7.01 8.49 12.90
CA ALA A 28 8.01 8.09 13.87
C ALA A 28 9.43 8.12 13.28
N ASN A 29 9.60 7.66 12.05
CA ASN A 29 10.88 7.68 11.34
C ASN A 29 11.36 9.11 11.07
N ILE A 30 10.47 10.02 10.69
CA ILE A 30 10.82 11.44 10.50
C ILE A 30 11.25 12.10 11.83
N LEU A 31 10.58 11.78 12.93
CA LEU A 31 10.83 12.40 14.24
C LEU A 31 12.07 11.84 14.94
N PHE A 32 12.29 10.53 14.85
CA PHE A 32 13.28 9.81 15.64
C PHE A 32 14.33 9.07 14.79
N GLY A 33 14.22 9.08 13.47
CA GLY A 33 15.09 8.36 12.55
C GLY A 33 14.87 6.84 12.54
N GLU A 34 15.86 6.11 12.04
CA GLU A 34 15.80 4.65 11.87
C GLU A 34 15.92 3.87 13.19
N THR A 35 16.19 4.55 14.32
CA THR A 35 16.38 3.90 15.62
C THR A 35 15.08 3.42 16.27
N VAL A 36 13.92 3.66 15.65
CA VAL A 36 12.62 3.22 16.17
C VAL A 36 12.43 1.72 15.90
N PRO A 37 12.23 0.89 16.95
CA PRO A 37 11.97 -0.54 16.77
C PRO A 37 10.76 -0.81 15.86
N PHE A 38 10.86 -1.82 15.00
CA PHE A 38 9.82 -2.31 14.08
C PHE A 38 9.39 -1.37 12.94
N VAL A 39 9.47 -0.05 13.08
CA VAL A 39 9.03 0.93 12.06
C VAL A 39 10.13 1.82 11.49
N GLY A 40 11.37 1.70 11.98
CA GLY A 40 12.52 2.50 11.53
C GLY A 40 12.90 2.32 10.06
N ASN A 41 12.45 1.25 9.39
CA ASN A 41 12.75 0.99 7.98
C ASN A 41 11.61 1.35 7.01
N VAL A 42 10.49 1.92 7.50
CA VAL A 42 9.33 2.22 6.65
C VAL A 42 9.68 3.23 5.55
N VAL A 43 10.33 4.35 5.91
CA VAL A 43 10.71 5.39 4.94
C VAL A 43 11.79 4.89 3.97
N PRO A 44 12.92 4.31 4.43
CA PRO A 44 13.95 3.76 3.53
C PRO A 44 13.39 2.76 2.52
N ASN A 45 12.53 1.83 2.95
CA ASN A 45 11.92 0.84 2.07
C ASN A 45 11.03 1.49 1.00
N LEU A 46 10.21 2.49 1.38
CA LEU A 46 9.37 3.20 0.42
C LEU A 46 10.21 4.00 -0.59
N THR A 47 11.25 4.70 -0.12
CA THR A 47 12.13 5.47 -1.02
C THR A 47 12.93 4.58 -1.96
N ALA A 48 13.37 3.40 -1.50
CA ALA A 48 14.05 2.43 -2.35
C ALA A 48 13.13 1.92 -3.46
N LEU A 49 11.89 1.54 -3.12
CA LEU A 49 10.90 1.13 -4.11
C LEU A 49 10.62 2.23 -5.14
N ILE A 50 10.51 3.49 -4.71
CA ILE A 50 10.30 4.63 -5.63
C ILE A 50 11.53 4.82 -6.53
N ALA A 51 12.74 4.68 -5.99
CA ALA A 51 13.98 4.77 -6.76
C ALA A 51 14.06 3.67 -7.82
N ASP A 52 13.75 2.41 -7.47
CA ASP A 52 13.75 1.27 -8.38
C ASP A 52 12.77 1.46 -9.55
N LEU A 53 11.60 2.03 -9.26
CA LEU A 53 10.60 2.40 -10.27
C LEU A 53 11.08 3.54 -11.17
N GLY A 54 11.85 4.49 -10.63
CA GLY A 54 12.43 5.61 -11.38
C GLY A 54 13.59 5.19 -12.29
N GLU A 55 14.44 4.28 -11.83
CA GLU A 55 15.57 3.74 -12.61
C GLU A 55 15.09 3.00 -13.86
N ASN A 56 14.00 2.24 -13.74
CA ASN A 56 13.36 1.53 -14.85
C ASN A 56 12.17 2.30 -15.44
N GLY A 57 12.31 3.61 -15.67
CA GLY A 57 11.19 4.55 -15.91
C GLY A 57 10.02 4.04 -16.76
N LEU A 58 10.25 3.36 -17.90
CA LEU A 58 9.16 2.77 -18.70
C LEU A 58 8.45 1.60 -17.98
N VAL A 59 9.21 0.67 -17.42
CA VAL A 59 8.67 -0.47 -16.65
C VAL A 59 7.96 0.02 -15.39
N GLY A 60 8.53 1.02 -14.72
CA GLY A 60 7.92 1.67 -13.55
C GLY A 60 6.57 2.31 -13.87
N LEU A 61 6.45 3.02 -15.00
CA LEU A 61 5.18 3.59 -15.45
C LEU A 61 4.14 2.52 -15.80
N ILE A 62 4.55 1.42 -16.44
CA ILE A 62 3.65 0.28 -16.72
C ILE A 62 3.16 -0.34 -15.41
N ALA A 63 4.05 -0.57 -14.45
CA ALA A 63 3.68 -1.10 -13.14
C ALA A 63 2.69 -0.17 -12.42
N LEU A 64 2.94 1.14 -12.41
CA LEU A 64 2.03 2.13 -11.84
C LEU A 64 0.66 2.13 -12.53
N ALA A 65 0.62 2.08 -13.86
CA ALA A 65 -0.62 2.02 -14.64
C ALA A 65 -1.46 0.78 -14.28
N VAL A 66 -0.82 -0.38 -14.13
CA VAL A 66 -1.49 -1.62 -13.71
C VAL A 66 -2.05 -1.48 -12.29
N ILE A 67 -1.26 -0.94 -11.34
CA ILE A 67 -1.72 -0.71 -9.97
C ILE A 67 -2.95 0.21 -9.96
N LEU A 68 -2.86 1.37 -10.62
CA LEU A 68 -3.97 2.34 -10.70
C LEU A 68 -5.23 1.73 -11.33
N TYR A 69 -5.05 0.95 -12.41
CA TYR A 69 -6.14 0.22 -13.06
C TYR A 69 -6.85 -0.76 -12.09
N LEU A 70 -6.09 -1.53 -11.30
CA LEU A 70 -6.66 -2.45 -10.32
C LEU A 70 -7.45 -1.72 -9.22
N PHE A 71 -6.92 -0.60 -8.72
CA PHE A 71 -7.61 0.23 -7.71
C PHE A 71 -8.89 0.88 -8.26
N GLN A 72 -8.85 1.41 -9.49
CA GLN A 72 -10.02 2.01 -10.13
C GLN A 72 -11.10 0.96 -10.42
N ARG A 73 -10.70 -0.23 -10.89
CA ARG A 73 -11.61 -1.34 -11.14
C ARG A 73 -12.37 -1.74 -9.87
N ARG A 74 -11.70 -1.79 -8.70
CA ARG A 74 -12.38 -2.05 -7.41
C ARG A 74 -13.50 -1.05 -7.12
N ARG A 75 -13.28 0.24 -7.41
CA ARG A 75 -14.29 1.29 -7.18
C ARG A 75 -15.48 1.19 -8.14
N ALA A 76 -15.23 0.86 -9.40
CA ALA A 76 -16.29 0.70 -10.40
C ALA A 76 -17.29 -0.43 -10.04
N PHE A 77 -16.80 -1.54 -9.49
CA PHE A 77 -17.69 -2.63 -9.01
C PHE A 77 -18.46 -2.25 -7.74
N ALA A 78 -17.91 -1.39 -6.88
CA ALA A 78 -18.61 -0.94 -5.67
C ALA A 78 -19.82 -0.03 -5.95
N GLN A 79 -19.82 0.69 -7.08
CA GLN A 79 -20.93 1.57 -7.47
C GLN A 79 -22.10 0.84 -8.17
N GLN A 80 -21.90 -0.38 -8.66
CA GLN A 80 -22.96 -1.16 -9.33
C GLN A 80 -23.88 -1.93 -8.35
N GLN A 81 -23.60 -1.89 -7.04
CA GLN A 81 -24.42 -2.53 -6.00
C GLN A 81 -25.20 -1.52 -5.15
N GLN A 82 -25.31 -0.26 -5.58
CA GLN A 82 -26.20 0.74 -4.98
C GLN A 82 -27.44 0.96 -5.85
#